data_AF-A0A0A9XJ28-F1
#
_entry.id   AF-A0A0A9XJ28-F1
#
_cell.length_a   1.000
_cell.length_b   1.000
_cell.length_c   1.000
_cell.angle_alpha   90.00
_cell.angle_beta   90.00
_cell.angle_gamma   90.00
#
_symmetry.space_group_name_H-M   'P 1'
#
loop_
_entity.id
_entity.type
_entity.pdbx_description
1 polymer ?
#
loop_
_entity_poly.entity_id
_entity_poly.type
_entity_poly.pdbx_seq_one_letter_code
_entity_poly.pdbx_strand_id
1 'polypeptide(L)'
;WGLEQPQIVQEKQMHPERVTVWCGFWSGGVIGPFFFEDSAGNAVTVNGERYCQMIADYLWPELDTLGINADGIWFQQDGATCHPARDTMTLLAEKFGTRIISRNGPVNWPPRSCDLTPLDYFLWGHIKSRVYENKNRTIMELKEEIREKLAEVDEQLCGRVLHNFVGRVEACKRSRGGHMAE
;
A
#
# COMPACT_ATOMS: atom_id res chain seq x y z
N TRP A 1 25.85 13.66 -36.47
CA TRP A 1 25.06 14.69 -35.78
C TRP A 1 23.79 14.92 -36.59
N GLY A 2 22.65 14.39 -36.14
CA GLY A 2 21.35 14.62 -36.79
C GLY A 2 20.86 16.03 -36.47
N LEU A 3 20.35 16.73 -37.48
CA LEU A 3 19.99 18.16 -37.44
C LEU A 3 18.58 18.45 -36.89
N GLU A 4 17.88 17.46 -36.35
CA GLU A 4 16.54 17.66 -35.80
C GLU A 4 16.49 17.23 -34.33
N GLN A 5 16.30 18.20 -33.45
CA GLN A 5 15.85 17.95 -32.08
C GLN A 5 14.38 17.53 -32.15
N PRO A 6 13.97 16.34 -31.70
CA PRO A 6 12.57 16.09 -31.43
C PRO A 6 12.21 16.89 -30.19
N GLN A 7 11.73 18.13 -30.38
CA GLN A 7 11.01 18.85 -29.34
C GLN A 7 9.64 18.18 -29.17
N ILE A 8 9.63 17.03 -28.49
CA ILE A 8 8.42 16.50 -27.88
C ILE A 8 8.14 17.42 -26.69
N VAL A 9 7.43 18.51 -26.96
CA VAL A 9 6.77 19.29 -25.91
C VAL A 9 5.64 18.41 -25.39
N GLN A 10 5.92 17.66 -24.34
CA GLN A 10 4.89 16.96 -23.61
C GLN A 10 4.24 18.00 -22.70
N GLU A 11 3.06 18.50 -23.08
CA GLU A 11 2.23 19.32 -22.19
C GLU A 11 1.96 18.52 -20.92
N LYS A 12 2.64 18.90 -19.83
CA LYS A 12 2.34 18.41 -18.50
C LYS A 12 1.15 19.22 -17.99
N GLN A 13 0.00 18.58 -17.87
CA GLN A 13 -1.18 19.16 -17.23
C GLN A 13 -0.75 19.81 -15.90
N MET A 14 -1.09 21.09 -15.68
CA MET A 14 -0.69 21.86 -14.48
C MET A 14 -1.13 21.19 -13.17
N HIS A 15 -2.17 20.36 -13.24
CA HIS A 15 -2.61 19.45 -12.20
C HIS A 15 -2.71 18.05 -12.80
N PRO A 16 -1.68 17.20 -12.70
CA PRO A 16 -1.82 15.82 -13.14
C PRO A 16 -2.91 15.18 -12.27
N GLU A 17 -3.88 14.54 -12.92
CA GLU A 17 -4.88 13.73 -12.22
C GLU A 17 -4.15 12.63 -11.44
N ARG A 18 -4.58 12.39 -10.20
CA ARG A 18 -3.94 11.42 -9.31
C ARG A 18 -4.99 10.55 -8.67
N VAL A 19 -4.55 9.38 -8.27
CA VAL A 19 -5.33 8.45 -7.46
C VAL A 19 -4.52 8.15 -6.20
N THR A 20 -5.18 8.19 -5.05
CA THR A 20 -4.60 7.74 -3.78
C THR A 20 -5.27 6.44 -3.39
N VAL A 21 -4.48 5.37 -3.30
CA VAL A 21 -4.96 3.99 -3.09
C VAL A 21 -4.46 3.47 -1.75
N TRP A 22 -5.30 2.73 -1.05
CA TRP A 22 -4.92 1.87 0.07
C TRP A 22 -5.13 0.41 -0.29
N CYS A 23 -4.17 -0.43 0.09
CA CYS A 23 -4.25 -1.89 0.02
C CYS A 23 -3.68 -2.50 1.30
N GLY A 24 -4.26 -3.60 1.76
CA GLY A 24 -3.68 -4.53 2.72
C GLY A 24 -3.09 -5.74 1.99
N PHE A 25 -1.99 -6.29 2.49
CA PHE A 25 -1.34 -7.46 1.89
C PHE A 25 -1.20 -8.56 2.93
N TRP A 26 -1.63 -9.77 2.61
CA TRP A 26 -1.54 -10.92 3.51
C TRP A 26 -1.34 -12.22 2.73
N SER A 27 -1.19 -13.34 3.44
CA SER A 27 -0.86 -14.61 2.79
C SER A 27 -1.90 -15.07 1.79
N GLY A 28 -3.19 -14.81 2.05
CA GLY A 28 -4.30 -15.19 1.18
C GLY A 28 -4.62 -14.23 0.05
N GLY A 29 -3.86 -13.13 -0.13
CA GLY A 29 -4.08 -12.19 -1.24
C GLY A 29 -3.93 -10.73 -0.85
N VAL A 30 -4.55 -9.86 -1.65
CA VAL A 30 -4.59 -8.41 -1.42
C VAL A 30 -5.99 -7.99 -0.98
N ILE A 31 -6.07 -7.19 0.09
CA ILE A 31 -7.29 -6.49 0.52
C ILE A 31 -7.25 -5.12 -0.13
N GLY A 32 -8.29 -4.73 -0.86
CA GLY A 32 -8.25 -3.51 -1.65
C GLY A 32 -8.69 -3.72 -3.10
N PRO A 33 -8.60 -2.66 -3.91
CA PRO A 33 -8.16 -1.31 -3.55
C PRO A 33 -9.26 -0.49 -2.86
N PHE A 34 -8.88 0.33 -1.88
CA PHE A 34 -9.69 1.46 -1.41
C PHE A 34 -9.15 2.76 -2.01
N PHE A 35 -10.03 3.58 -2.58
CA PHE A 35 -9.65 4.86 -3.18
C PHE A 35 -10.06 6.01 -2.27
N PHE A 36 -9.10 6.85 -1.89
CA PHE A 36 -9.38 8.08 -1.14
C PHE A 36 -9.82 9.18 -2.11
N GLU A 37 -11.12 9.37 -2.24
CA GLU A 37 -11.72 10.35 -3.16
C GLU A 37 -12.91 11.13 -2.58
N ASP A 38 -13.22 12.27 -3.19
CA ASP A 38 -14.43 13.03 -2.93
C ASP A 38 -15.63 12.50 -3.76
N SER A 39 -16.81 13.10 -3.59
CA SER A 39 -18.01 12.72 -4.33
C SER A 39 -17.92 12.90 -5.84
N ALA A 40 -16.94 13.67 -6.34
CA ALA A 40 -16.67 13.86 -7.75
C ALA A 40 -15.57 12.91 -8.27
N GLY A 41 -15.06 12.01 -7.42
CA GLY A 41 -14.03 11.02 -7.78
C GLY A 41 -12.61 11.57 -7.79
N ASN A 42 -12.38 12.79 -7.28
CA ASN A 42 -11.05 13.40 -7.20
C ASN A 42 -10.32 12.89 -5.96
N ALA A 43 -9.01 12.61 -6.10
CA ALA A 43 -8.21 12.17 -4.96
C ALA A 43 -8.16 13.21 -3.84
N VAL A 44 -8.33 12.74 -2.60
CA VAL A 44 -8.24 13.57 -1.39
C VAL A 44 -7.00 13.23 -0.57
N THR A 45 -6.51 14.22 0.20
CA THR A 45 -5.41 14.02 1.14
C THR A 45 -5.83 13.08 2.27
N VAL A 46 -5.04 12.03 2.52
CA VAL A 46 -5.24 11.15 3.67
C VAL A 46 -4.78 11.86 4.95
N ASN A 47 -5.69 12.02 5.89
CA ASN A 47 -5.40 12.51 7.24
C ASN A 47 -5.81 11.43 8.26
N GLY A 48 -5.56 11.67 9.56
CA GLY A 48 -5.90 10.72 10.61
C GLY A 48 -7.38 10.33 10.63
N GLU A 49 -8.28 11.29 10.45
CA GLU A 49 -9.73 11.07 10.44
C GLU A 49 -10.17 10.17 9.28
N ARG A 50 -9.77 10.50 8.04
CA ARG A 50 -10.08 9.69 6.85
C ARG A 50 -9.45 8.31 6.92
N TYR A 51 -8.26 8.19 7.51
CA TYR A 51 -7.62 6.90 7.71
C TYR A 51 -8.40 6.03 8.70
N CYS A 52 -8.84 6.60 9.83
CA CYS A 52 -9.70 5.90 10.78
C CYS A 52 -11.06 5.52 10.16
N GLN A 53 -11.66 6.40 9.38
CA GLN A 53 -12.90 6.10 8.64
C GLN A 53 -12.69 4.94 7.66
N MET A 54 -11.62 4.96 6.86
CA MET A 54 -11.29 3.85 5.97
C MET A 54 -11.12 2.54 6.75
N ILE A 55 -10.45 2.55 7.91
CA ILE A 55 -10.33 1.35 8.74
C ILE A 55 -11.70 0.83 9.19
N ALA A 56 -12.53 1.72 9.74
CA ALA A 56 -13.82 1.34 10.33
C ALA A 56 -14.85 0.92 9.28
N ASP A 57 -14.96 1.70 8.20
CA ASP A 57 -16.05 1.60 7.22
C ASP A 57 -15.70 0.69 6.04
N TYR A 58 -14.40 0.44 5.80
CA TYR A 58 -13.93 -0.42 4.72
C TYR A 58 -13.14 -1.63 5.21
N LEU A 59 -12.04 -1.43 5.95
CA LEU A 59 -11.17 -2.57 6.32
C LEU A 59 -11.87 -3.59 7.21
N TRP A 60 -12.62 -3.16 8.24
CA TRP A 60 -13.31 -4.10 9.13
C TRP A 60 -14.34 -4.97 8.39
N PRO A 61 -15.28 -4.40 7.60
CA PRO A 61 -16.17 -5.20 6.76
C PRO A 61 -15.47 -6.14 5.77
N GLU A 62 -14.35 -5.70 5.17
CA GLU A 62 -13.58 -6.53 4.25
C GLU A 62 -12.93 -7.74 4.93
N LEU A 63 -12.35 -7.55 6.12
CA LEU A 63 -11.81 -8.66 6.91
C LEU A 63 -12.90 -9.69 7.23
N ASP A 64 -14.09 -9.22 7.59
CA ASP A 64 -15.20 -10.10 7.94
C ASP A 64 -15.74 -10.83 6.71
N THR A 65 -15.82 -10.14 5.56
CA THR A 65 -16.24 -10.71 4.26
C THR A 65 -15.27 -11.80 3.78
N LEU A 66 -13.98 -11.58 3.97
CA LEU A 66 -12.92 -12.54 3.62
C LEU A 66 -12.76 -13.66 4.66
N GLY A 67 -13.52 -13.64 5.76
CA GLY A 67 -13.40 -14.61 6.86
C GLY A 67 -12.06 -14.53 7.59
N ILE A 68 -11.37 -13.39 7.51
CA ILE A 68 -10.07 -13.16 8.15
C ILE A 68 -10.31 -12.84 9.63
N ASN A 69 -10.11 -13.84 10.47
CA ASN A 69 -10.11 -13.63 11.91
C ASN A 69 -8.84 -12.88 12.34
N ALA A 70 -9.01 -11.72 12.98
CA ALA A 70 -7.89 -10.95 13.52
C ALA A 70 -7.14 -11.68 14.66
N ASP A 71 -7.73 -12.75 15.21
CA ASP A 71 -7.05 -13.61 16.17
C ASP A 71 -5.86 -14.34 15.55
N GLY A 72 -4.69 -14.07 16.12
CA GLY A 72 -3.42 -14.61 15.65
C GLY A 72 -2.78 -13.80 14.52
N ILE A 73 -3.46 -12.76 14.01
CA ILE A 73 -2.93 -11.90 12.95
C ILE A 73 -2.27 -10.66 13.56
N TRP A 74 -1.15 -10.27 12.94
CA TRP A 74 -0.44 -9.03 13.25
C TRP A 74 -0.77 -7.98 12.20
N PHE A 75 -1.12 -6.78 12.65
CA PHE A 75 -1.31 -5.63 11.77
C PHE A 75 -0.01 -4.83 11.68
N GLN A 76 0.49 -4.59 10.47
CA GLN A 76 1.67 -3.78 10.24
C GLN A 76 1.32 -2.56 9.38
N GLN A 77 1.83 -1.39 9.78
CA GLN A 77 1.76 -0.15 9.01
C GLN A 77 3.07 0.63 9.09
N ASP A 78 3.33 1.48 8.10
CA ASP A 78 4.55 2.28 8.02
C ASP A 78 4.52 3.52 8.93
N GLY A 79 5.50 4.40 8.79
CA GLY A 79 5.63 5.61 9.61
C GLY A 79 4.86 6.83 9.13
N ALA A 80 3.93 6.73 8.17
CA ALA A 80 3.14 7.86 7.68
C ALA A 80 2.40 8.56 8.83
N THR A 81 2.23 9.89 8.78
CA THR A 81 1.81 10.70 9.93
C THR A 81 0.47 10.28 10.56
N CYS A 82 -0.48 9.76 9.78
CA CYS A 82 -1.77 9.29 10.29
C CYS A 82 -1.66 7.93 11.01
N HIS A 83 -0.73 7.06 10.64
CA HIS A 83 -0.63 5.70 11.15
C HIS A 83 -0.33 5.62 12.67
N PRO A 84 0.65 6.36 13.23
CA PRO A 84 0.93 6.33 14.66
C PRO A 84 0.05 7.30 15.46
N ALA A 85 -0.96 7.91 14.85
CA ALA A 85 -1.88 8.78 15.58
C ALA A 85 -2.61 7.98 16.66
N ARG A 86 -2.81 8.60 17.83
CA ARG A 86 -3.41 7.93 18.99
C ARG A 86 -4.75 7.29 18.67
N ASP A 87 -5.60 7.99 17.92
CA ASP A 87 -6.94 7.53 17.58
C ASP A 87 -6.89 6.33 16.63
N THR A 88 -5.98 6.35 15.64
CA THR A 88 -5.70 5.21 14.76
C THR A 88 -5.18 3.99 15.53
N MET A 89 -4.21 4.19 16.42
CA MET A 89 -3.66 3.10 17.23
C MET A 89 -4.70 2.52 18.19
N THR A 90 -5.60 3.35 18.72
CA THR A 90 -6.71 2.91 19.58
C THR A 90 -7.68 2.05 18.78
N LEU A 91 -8.10 2.51 17.60
CA LEU A 91 -8.99 1.77 16.71
C LEU A 91 -8.42 0.42 16.30
N LEU A 92 -7.15 0.35 15.92
CA LEU A 92 -6.49 -0.91 15.57
C LEU A 92 -6.40 -1.88 16.76
N ALA A 93 -6.21 -1.36 17.98
CA ALA A 93 -6.12 -2.18 19.19
C ALA A 93 -7.44 -2.88 19.53
N GLU A 94 -8.58 -2.39 19.04
CA GLU A 94 -9.90 -3.04 19.24
C GLU A 94 -9.96 -4.43 18.59
N LYS A 95 -9.37 -4.62 17.40
CA LYS A 95 -9.35 -5.91 16.69
C LYS A 95 -8.04 -6.70 16.90
N PHE A 96 -6.90 -6.00 16.94
CA PHE A 96 -5.59 -6.64 16.96
C PHE A 96 -4.93 -6.68 18.35
N GLY A 97 -5.47 -5.96 19.35
CA GLY A 97 -4.89 -5.88 20.68
C GLY A 97 -3.45 -5.34 20.64
N THR A 98 -2.51 -6.08 21.22
CA THR A 98 -1.08 -5.73 21.20
C THR A 98 -0.34 -6.20 19.94
N ARG A 99 -1.03 -6.88 19.00
CA ARG A 99 -0.44 -7.43 17.77
C ARG A 99 -0.32 -6.36 16.67
N ILE A 100 0.26 -5.22 17.01
CA ILE A 100 0.40 -4.07 16.11
C ILE A 100 1.87 -3.71 15.97
N ILE A 101 2.33 -3.68 14.73
CA ILE A 101 3.66 -3.24 14.31
C ILE A 101 3.50 -1.87 13.64
N SER A 102 3.88 -0.82 14.35
CA SER A 102 3.72 0.57 13.90
C SER A 102 4.79 1.43 14.53
N ARG A 103 5.02 2.62 13.99
CA ARG A 103 5.80 3.63 14.71
C ARG A 103 5.09 3.96 16.02
N ASN A 104 5.80 3.89 17.15
CA ASN A 104 5.24 4.06 18.50
C ASN A 104 4.16 3.01 18.89
N GLY A 105 4.05 1.90 18.16
CA GLY A 105 3.16 0.79 18.52
C GLY A 105 3.78 -0.17 19.55
N PRO A 106 3.05 -1.22 19.97
CA PRO A 106 3.56 -2.28 20.83
C PRO A 106 4.86 -2.91 20.32
N VAL A 107 4.96 -3.09 19.00
CA VAL A 107 6.21 -3.41 18.31
C VAL A 107 6.57 -2.24 17.40
N ASN A 108 7.73 -1.63 17.65
CA ASN A 108 8.13 -0.44 16.93
C ASN A 108 8.58 -0.77 15.51
N TRP A 109 7.99 -0.11 14.51
CA TRP A 109 8.47 -0.15 13.13
C TRP A 109 9.53 0.92 12.88
N PRO A 110 10.73 0.57 12.36
CA PRO A 110 11.78 1.53 12.12
C PRO A 110 11.39 2.55 11.03
N PRO A 111 11.77 3.83 11.18
CA PRO A 111 11.50 4.85 10.17
C PRO A 111 12.23 4.51 8.86
N ARG A 112 11.65 4.92 7.72
CA ARG A 112 12.24 4.75 6.37
C ARG A 112 12.59 3.30 6.00
N SER A 113 11.76 2.34 6.41
CA SER A 113 11.97 0.92 6.17
C SER A 113 11.05 0.35 5.09
N CYS A 114 10.88 1.09 4.00
CA CYS A 114 10.09 0.65 2.83
C CYS A 114 10.65 -0.65 2.23
N ASP A 115 11.95 -0.92 2.36
CA ASP A 115 12.55 -2.18 1.90
C ASP A 115 12.00 -3.43 2.62
N LEU A 116 11.29 -3.24 3.74
CA LEU A 116 10.73 -4.30 4.56
C LEU A 116 9.21 -4.47 4.39
N THR A 117 8.49 -3.55 3.75
CA THR A 117 7.03 -3.66 3.57
C THR A 117 6.71 -4.33 2.22
N PRO A 118 5.98 -5.47 2.19
CA PRO A 118 5.55 -6.12 0.93
C PRO A 118 4.84 -5.18 -0.05
N LEU A 119 4.13 -4.19 0.47
CA LEU A 119 3.49 -3.15 -0.32
C LEU A 119 4.51 -2.33 -1.12
N ASP A 120 5.60 -1.89 -0.49
CA ASP A 120 6.56 -0.97 -1.12
C ASP A 120 7.58 -1.69 -2.00
N TYR A 121 8.17 -2.79 -1.54
CA TYR A 121 9.20 -3.49 -2.33
C TYR A 121 8.62 -4.35 -3.45
N PHE A 122 7.32 -4.66 -3.42
CA PHE A 122 6.67 -5.51 -4.40
C PHE A 122 5.41 -4.89 -4.98
N LEU A 123 4.32 -4.75 -4.19
CA LEU A 123 2.99 -4.52 -4.75
C LEU A 123 2.92 -3.26 -5.61
N TRP A 124 3.38 -2.12 -5.09
CA TRP A 124 3.28 -0.85 -5.83
C TRP A 124 4.12 -0.83 -7.09
N GLY A 125 5.34 -1.37 -7.06
CA GLY A 125 6.17 -1.49 -8.27
C GLY A 125 5.55 -2.42 -9.30
N HIS A 126 5.01 -3.55 -8.83
CA HIS A 126 4.35 -4.57 -9.66
C HIS A 126 3.11 -4.02 -10.36
N ILE A 127 2.18 -3.43 -9.61
CA ILE A 127 0.94 -2.85 -10.15
C ILE A 127 1.26 -1.69 -11.07
N LYS A 128 2.19 -0.80 -10.68
CA LYS A 128 2.60 0.31 -11.54
C LYS A 128 3.17 -0.18 -12.86
N SER A 129 4.01 -1.23 -12.87
CA SER A 129 4.57 -1.72 -14.14
C SER A 129 3.48 -2.16 -15.12
N ARG A 130 2.43 -2.84 -14.63
CA ARG A 130 1.35 -3.39 -15.47
C ARG A 130 0.32 -2.35 -15.88
N VAL A 131 -0.11 -1.51 -14.95
CA VAL A 131 -1.12 -0.48 -15.21
C VAL A 131 -0.64 0.51 -16.27
N TYR A 132 0.67 0.76 -16.36
CA TYR A 132 1.25 1.66 -17.36
C TYR A 132 1.63 0.96 -18.68
N GLU A 133 1.47 -0.36 -18.82
CA GLU A 133 1.53 -1.04 -20.13
C GLU A 133 0.36 -0.57 -21.01
N ASN A 134 -0.80 -0.36 -20.40
CA ASN A 134 -1.97 0.22 -21.02
C ASN A 134 -1.90 1.75 -20.98
N LYS A 135 -2.15 2.41 -22.12
CA LYS A 135 -2.27 3.88 -22.19
C LYS A 135 -3.64 4.31 -21.67
N ASN A 136 -3.89 4.12 -20.38
CA ASN A 136 -5.12 4.56 -19.72
C ASN A 136 -5.29 6.06 -19.93
N ARG A 137 -6.46 6.47 -20.44
CA ARG A 137 -6.75 7.85 -20.85
C ARG A 137 -7.53 8.61 -19.80
N THR A 138 -8.14 7.91 -18.84
CA THR A 138 -8.96 8.50 -17.79
C THR A 138 -8.66 7.92 -16.41
N ILE A 139 -9.02 8.66 -15.35
CA ILE A 139 -8.95 8.17 -13.96
C ILE A 139 -9.83 6.94 -13.72
N MET A 140 -10.98 6.84 -14.39
CA MET A 140 -11.87 5.69 -14.26
C MET A 140 -11.25 4.42 -14.83
N GLU A 141 -10.69 4.49 -16.04
CA GLU A 141 -9.94 3.39 -16.65
C GLU A 141 -8.74 3.00 -15.78
N LEU A 142 -8.03 3.99 -15.22
CA LEU A 142 -6.91 3.74 -14.32
C LEU A 142 -7.35 2.98 -13.04
N LYS A 143 -8.46 3.37 -12.42
CA LYS A 143 -8.99 2.68 -11.23
C LYS A 143 -9.42 1.26 -11.55
N GLU A 144 -10.03 1.03 -12.71
CA GLU A 144 -10.45 -0.31 -13.13
C GLU A 144 -9.26 -1.21 -13.42
N GLU A 145 -8.27 -0.72 -14.14
CA GLU A 145 -7.02 -1.44 -14.38
C GLU A 145 -6.31 -1.79 -13.06
N ILE A 146 -6.30 -0.87 -12.08
CA ILE A 146 -5.76 -1.16 -10.75
C ILE A 146 -6.52 -2.32 -10.08
N ARG A 147 -7.86 -2.34 -10.14
CA ARG A 147 -8.67 -3.45 -9.59
C ARG A 147 -8.33 -4.77 -10.27
N GLU A 148 -8.30 -4.79 -11.60
CA GLU A 148 -7.99 -5.99 -12.38
C GLU A 148 -6.60 -6.53 -12.04
N LYS A 149 -5.57 -5.66 -12.04
CA LYS A 149 -4.19 -6.09 -11.73
C LYS A 149 -3.98 -6.50 -10.28
N LEU A 150 -4.73 -5.95 -9.34
CA LEU A 150 -4.73 -6.42 -7.96
C LEU A 150 -5.39 -7.80 -7.84
N ALA A 151 -6.47 -8.06 -8.58
CA ALA A 151 -7.15 -9.36 -8.58
C ALA A 151 -6.30 -10.49 -9.19
N GLU A 152 -5.33 -10.15 -10.06
CA GLU A 152 -4.34 -11.10 -10.58
C GLU A 152 -3.26 -11.51 -9.55
N VAL A 153 -3.15 -10.83 -8.41
CA VAL A 153 -2.18 -11.16 -7.36
C VAL A 153 -2.72 -12.32 -6.51
N ASP A 154 -2.38 -13.53 -6.92
CA ASP A 154 -2.82 -14.76 -6.26
C ASP A 154 -2.08 -15.09 -4.95
N GLU A 155 -2.65 -16.05 -4.20
CA GLU A 155 -2.10 -16.56 -2.94
C GLU A 155 -0.67 -17.10 -3.10
N GLN A 156 -0.35 -17.73 -4.24
CA GLN A 156 0.97 -18.29 -4.47
C GLN A 156 2.03 -17.18 -4.59
N LEU A 157 1.69 -16.10 -5.28
CA LEU A 157 2.53 -14.90 -5.39
C LEU A 157 2.67 -14.23 -4.03
N CYS A 158 1.59 -14.09 -3.27
CA CYS A 158 1.64 -13.59 -1.90
C CYS A 158 2.57 -14.42 -1.01
N GLY A 159 2.47 -15.75 -1.08
CA GLY A 159 3.34 -16.67 -0.34
C GLY A 159 4.82 -16.48 -0.67
N ARG A 160 5.17 -16.31 -1.95
CA ARG A 160 6.56 -16.04 -2.37
C ARG A 160 7.07 -14.70 -1.84
N VAL A 161 6.25 -13.67 -1.88
CA VAL A 161 6.58 -12.32 -1.38
C VAL A 161 6.81 -12.36 0.13
N LEU A 162 5.90 -12.97 0.90
CA LEU A 162 6.04 -13.10 2.35
C LEU A 162 7.22 -14.00 2.76
N HIS A 163 7.56 -15.03 1.97
CA HIS A 163 8.77 -15.81 2.21
C HIS A 163 10.03 -14.94 2.07
N ASN A 164 10.06 -14.05 1.06
CA ASN A 164 11.16 -13.11 0.86
C ASN A 164 11.28 -12.08 2.00
N PHE A 165 10.16 -11.69 2.62
CA PHE A 165 10.17 -10.79 3.78
C PHE A 165 11.11 -11.26 4.90
N VAL A 166 11.10 -12.57 5.24
CA VAL A 166 12.00 -13.13 6.26
C VAL A 166 13.47 -12.97 5.85
N GLY A 167 13.79 -13.27 4.58
CA GLY A 167 15.13 -13.08 4.03
C GLY A 167 15.59 -11.62 4.07
N ARG A 168 14.68 -10.69 3.76
CA ARG A 168 14.91 -9.23 3.81
C ARG A 168 15.17 -8.72 5.23
N VAL A 169 14.40 -9.17 6.21
CA VAL A 169 14.63 -8.82 7.63
C VAL A 169 16.00 -9.31 8.08
N GLU A 170 16.38 -10.54 7.74
CA GLU A 170 17.70 -11.09 8.07
C GLU A 170 18.84 -10.36 7.34
N ALA A 171 18.64 -9.95 6.09
CA ALA A 171 19.60 -9.14 5.35
C ALA A 171 19.79 -7.75 5.99
N CYS A 172 18.71 -7.07 6.36
CA CYS A 172 18.72 -5.80 7.08
C CYS A 172 19.46 -5.91 8.43
N LYS A 173 19.25 -7.02 9.16
CA LYS A 173 19.97 -7.30 10.40
C LYS A 173 21.47 -7.49 10.15
N ARG A 174 21.86 -8.24 9.12
CA ARG A 174 23.27 -8.43 8.73
C ARG A 174 23.93 -7.11 8.29
N SER A 175 23.19 -6.23 7.60
CA SER A 175 23.66 -4.91 7.17
C SER A 175 23.63 -3.85 8.28
N ARG A 176 23.25 -4.21 9.52
CA ARG A 176 23.08 -3.29 10.65
C ARG A 176 22.12 -2.13 10.35
N GLY A 177 21.05 -2.40 9.60
CA GLY A 177 20.05 -1.41 9.22
C GLY A 177 20.39 -0.59 7.97
N GLY A 178 21.38 -1.02 7.18
CA GLY A 178 21.65 -0.45 5.86
C GLY A 178 20.60 -0.87 4.82
N HIS A 179 20.37 -0.02 3.82
CA HIS A 179 19.48 -0.32 2.68
C HIS A 179 19.89 -1.62 1.98
N MET A 180 18.89 -2.36 1.51
CA MET A 180 19.14 -3.54 0.69
C MET A 180 19.50 -3.13 -0.74
N ALA A 181 20.43 -3.86 -1.37
CA ALA A 181 20.64 -3.73 -2.80
C ALA A 181 19.42 -4.30 -3.53
N GLU A 182 18.96 -3.58 -4.58
CA GLU A 182 17.88 -4.03 -5.49
C GLU A 182 18.21 -5.34 -6.18
#